data_AF-A0A6B2NS37-F1
#
_entry.id   AF-A0A6B2NS37-F1
#
_cell.length_a   1.000
_cell.length_b   1.000
_cell.length_c   1.000
_cell.angle_alpha   90.00
_cell.angle_beta   90.00
_cell.angle_gamma   90.00
#
_symmetry.space_group_name_H-M   'P 1'
#
loop_
_entity.id
_entity.type
_entity.pdbx_description
1 polymer ?
#
loop_
_entity_poly.entity_id
_entity_poly.type
_entity_poly.pdbx_seq_one_letter_code
_entity_poly.pdbx_strand_id
1 'polypeptide(L)'
;MMEISARKVAQVALMARELGRAEGELRAFIDRMSEDEQAELVAIMWIGRGSFEAEEFEEAIATARAEATTPCADYLLGSPHLPDHLENGLDALGISAEDVENDLM
;
A
#
# COMPACT_ATOMS: atom_id res chain seq x y z
N MET A 1 -8.03 -3.79 -13.07
CA MET A 1 -8.85 -2.88 -12.25
C MET A 1 -8.42 -3.15 -10.83
N MET A 2 -8.06 -2.14 -10.05
CA MET A 2 -7.63 -2.34 -8.67
C MET A 2 -8.74 -3.01 -7.85
N GLU A 3 -8.43 -4.14 -7.23
CA GLU A 3 -9.28 -4.82 -6.26
C GLU A 3 -9.21 -4.12 -4.89
N ILE A 4 -8.03 -3.61 -4.50
CA ILE A 4 -7.86 -2.80 -3.31
C ILE A 4 -8.47 -1.42 -3.53
N SER A 5 -9.32 -1.00 -2.59
CA SER A 5 -9.86 0.35 -2.63
C SER A 5 -8.80 1.36 -2.16
N ALA A 6 -8.79 2.54 -2.79
CA ALA A 6 -7.93 3.64 -2.37
C ALA A 6 -8.06 3.96 -0.87
N ARG A 7 -9.27 3.84 -0.32
CA ARG A 7 -9.53 4.00 1.12
C ARG A 7 -8.70 3.06 1.99
N LYS A 8 -8.56 1.79 1.60
CA LYS A 8 -7.73 0.84 2.33
C LYS A 8 -6.26 1.24 2.28
N VAL A 9 -5.78 1.72 1.13
CA VAL A 9 -4.40 2.18 0.95
C VAL A 9 -4.11 3.40 1.83
N ALA A 10 -4.98 4.42 1.79
CA ALA A 10 -4.87 5.61 2.64
C ALA A 10 -4.94 5.26 4.14
N GLN A 11 -5.80 4.31 4.52
CA GLN A 11 -5.86 3.82 5.91
C GLN A 11 -4.54 3.16 6.35
N VAL A 12 -3.90 2.38 5.48
CA VAL A 12 -2.57 1.80 5.75
C VAL A 12 -1.53 2.91 5.92
N ALA A 13 -1.51 3.91 5.03
CA ALA A 13 -0.60 5.05 5.11
C ALA A 13 -0.76 5.79 6.46
N LEU A 14 -2.00 6.11 6.84
CA LEU A 14 -2.33 6.76 8.11
C LEU A 14 -1.84 5.95 9.32
N MET A 15 -2.16 4.66 9.40
CA MET A 15 -1.71 3.80 10.49
C MET A 15 -0.18 3.68 10.53
N ALA A 16 0.48 3.66 9.37
CA ALA A 16 1.93 3.60 9.25
C ALA A 16 2.63 4.92 9.63
N ARG A 17 1.94 6.07 9.68
CA ARG A 17 2.49 7.31 10.28
C ARG A 17 2.59 7.21 11.81
N GLU A 18 1.86 6.28 12.41
CA GLU A 18 1.67 6.17 13.86
C GLU A 18 2.08 4.79 14.40
N LEU A 19 3.07 4.15 13.77
CA LEU A 19 3.49 2.77 14.08
C LEU A 19 3.69 2.50 15.57
N GLY A 20 4.27 3.44 16.32
CA GLY A 20 4.49 3.28 17.76
C GLY A 20 3.22 2.97 18.57
N ARG A 21 2.04 3.40 18.09
CA ARG A 21 0.73 3.11 18.71
C ARG A 21 -0.14 2.15 17.90
N ALA A 22 0.05 2.09 16.58
CA ALA A 22 -0.85 1.39 15.66
C ALA A 22 -0.28 0.10 15.06
N GLU A 23 0.97 -0.30 15.35
CA GLU A 23 1.60 -1.44 14.67
C GLU A 23 0.75 -2.73 14.72
N GLY A 24 0.23 -3.10 15.89
CA GLY A 24 -0.58 -4.32 16.03
C GLY A 24 -1.89 -4.27 15.23
N GLU A 25 -2.53 -3.09 15.17
CA GLU A 25 -3.75 -2.87 14.39
C GLU A 25 -3.47 -2.87 12.89
N LEU A 26 -2.38 -2.23 12.47
CA LEU A 26 -1.92 -2.22 11.08
C LEU A 26 -1.60 -3.62 10.57
N ARG A 27 -0.87 -4.41 11.35
CA ARG A 27 -0.59 -5.83 11.03
C ARG A 27 -1.87 -6.60 10.84
N ALA A 28 -2.78 -6.54 11.81
CA ALA A 28 -4.07 -7.22 11.74
C ALA A 28 -4.96 -6.73 10.59
N PHE A 29 -4.81 -5.47 10.17
CA PHE A 29 -5.52 -4.91 9.03
C PHE A 29 -5.00 -5.48 7.70
N ILE A 30 -3.68 -5.49 7.50
CA ILE A 30 -3.03 -6.06 6.31
C ILE A 30 -3.29 -7.58 6.24
N ASP A 31 -3.20 -8.30 7.35
CA ASP A 31 -3.41 -9.75 7.38
C ASP A 31 -4.84 -10.19 7.02
N ARG A 32 -5.82 -9.29 7.11
CA ARG A 32 -7.22 -9.53 6.69
C ARG A 32 -7.48 -9.21 5.23
N MET A 33 -6.55 -8.55 4.54
CA MET A 33 -6.65 -8.32 3.12
C MET A 33 -6.48 -9.63 2.35
N SER A 34 -7.13 -9.74 1.19
CA SER A 34 -6.85 -10.85 0.27
C SER A 34 -5.42 -10.79 -0.26
N GLU A 35 -4.89 -11.90 -0.76
CA GLU A 35 -3.55 -11.94 -1.38
C GLU A 35 -3.42 -10.96 -2.54
N ASP A 36 -4.51 -10.77 -3.30
CA ASP A 36 -4.61 -9.83 -4.41
C ASP A 36 -4.48 -8.38 -3.91
N GLU A 37 -5.23 -8.02 -2.87
CA GLU A 37 -5.16 -6.70 -2.23
C GLU A 37 -3.77 -6.43 -1.63
N GLN A 38 -3.14 -7.44 -1.03
CA GLN A 38 -1.78 -7.31 -0.50
C GLN A 38 -0.75 -7.08 -1.60
N ALA A 39 -0.87 -7.80 -2.73
CA ALA A 39 0.02 -7.61 -3.87
C ALA A 39 -0.17 -6.22 -4.50
N GLU A 40 -1.40 -5.75 -4.63
CA GLU A 40 -1.70 -4.40 -5.11
C GLU A 40 -1.16 -3.33 -4.17
N LEU A 41 -1.29 -3.50 -2.86
CA LEU A 41 -0.73 -2.59 -1.86
C LEU A 41 0.80 -2.46 -1.98
N VAL A 42 1.49 -3.59 -2.17
CA VAL A 42 2.95 -3.62 -2.41
C VAL A 42 3.31 -2.95 -3.74
N ALA A 43 2.55 -3.21 -4.80
CA ALA A 43 2.75 -2.59 -6.11
C ALA A 43 2.58 -1.06 -6.05
N ILE A 44 1.56 -0.57 -5.34
CA ILE A 44 1.34 0.87 -5.13
C ILE A 44 2.52 1.49 -4.38
N MET A 45 3.00 0.84 -3.32
CA MET A 45 4.20 1.28 -2.59
C MET A 45 5.43 1.35 -3.50
N TRP A 46 5.63 0.35 -4.37
CA TRP A 46 6.74 0.34 -5.32
C TRP A 46 6.65 1.47 -6.34
N ILE A 47 5.45 1.79 -6.84
CA ILE A 47 5.25 2.93 -7.74
C ILE A 47 5.59 4.24 -7.03
N GLY A 48 5.07 4.49 -5.84
CA GLY A 48 5.40 5.71 -5.10
C GLY A 48 6.84 5.77 -4.57
N ARG A 49 7.59 4.68 -4.64
CA ARG A 49 9.05 4.62 -4.44
C ARG A 49 9.84 4.82 -5.73
N GLY A 50 9.19 4.81 -6.89
CA GLY A 50 9.82 4.89 -8.21
C GLY A 50 10.55 3.62 -8.63
N SER A 51 10.12 2.45 -8.13
CA SER A 51 10.61 1.14 -8.59
C SER A 51 9.89 0.63 -9.83
N PHE A 52 8.67 1.11 -10.05
CA PHE A 52 7.85 0.90 -11.24
C PHE A 52 7.16 2.22 -11.58
N GLU A 53 6.80 2.39 -12.85
CA GLU A 53 5.94 3.49 -13.29
C GLU A 53 4.46 3.12 -13.17
N ALA A 54 3.57 4.12 -13.15
CA ALA A 54 2.11 3.89 -13.07
C ALA A 54 1.57 3.03 -14.22
N GLU A 55 2.18 3.14 -15.40
CA GLU A 55 1.84 2.37 -16.60
C GLU A 55 2.23 0.88 -16.47
N GLU A 56 3.14 0.56 -15.54
CA GLU A 56 3.65 -0.79 -15.27
C GLU A 56 2.91 -1.46 -14.09
N PHE A 57 1.77 -0.91 -13.66
CA PHE A 57 1.09 -1.37 -12.45
C PHE A 57 0.74 -2.87 -12.44
N GLU A 58 0.25 -3.40 -13.57
CA GLU A 58 -0.07 -4.84 -13.69
C GLU A 58 1.20 -5.71 -13.60
N GLU A 59 2.34 -5.23 -14.09
CA GLU A 59 3.63 -5.91 -13.95
C GLU A 59 4.14 -5.85 -12.51
N ALA A 60 3.98 -4.70 -11.84
CA ALA A 60 4.30 -4.54 -10.44
C ALA A 60 3.46 -5.50 -9.55
N ILE A 61 2.17 -5.67 -9.84
CA ILE A 61 1.31 -6.65 -9.14
C ILE A 61 1.81 -8.08 -9.38
N ALA A 62 2.08 -8.45 -10.63
CA ALA A 62 2.56 -9.79 -10.96
C ALA A 62 3.89 -10.09 -10.25
N THR A 63 4.78 -9.11 -10.19
CA THR A 63 6.05 -9.19 -9.47
C THR A 63 5.83 -9.31 -7.96
N ALA A 64 4.95 -8.50 -7.38
CA ALA A 64 4.63 -8.55 -5.96
C ALA A 64 4.08 -9.92 -5.54
N ARG A 65 3.21 -10.53 -6.37
CA ARG A 65 2.70 -11.89 -6.16
C ARG A 65 3.81 -12.93 -6.22
N ALA A 66 4.70 -12.84 -7.21
CA ALA A 66 5.80 -13.79 -7.40
C ALA A 66 6.83 -13.72 -6.26
N GLU A 67 7.05 -12.53 -5.69
CA GLU A 67 8.01 -12.28 -4.62
C GLU A 67 7.43 -12.34 -3.20
N ALA A 68 6.16 -12.70 -3.04
CA ALA A 68 5.45 -12.76 -1.75
C ALA A 68 5.91 -13.94 -0.85
N THR A 69 7.21 -14.01 -0.53
CA THR A 69 7.82 -15.06 0.30
C THR A 69 7.87 -14.71 1.79
N THR A 70 7.53 -13.47 2.14
CA THR A 70 7.52 -12.92 3.51
C THR A 70 6.09 -12.42 3.79
N PRO A 71 5.57 -12.51 5.03
CA PRO A 71 4.29 -11.90 5.35
C PRO A 71 4.24 -10.44 4.91
N CYS A 72 3.18 -10.04 4.21
CA CYS A 72 3.09 -8.71 3.61
C CYS A 72 3.25 -7.59 4.64
N ALA A 73 2.65 -7.77 5.83
CA ALA A 73 2.79 -6.81 6.93
C ALA A 73 4.26 -6.64 7.37
N ASP A 74 5.04 -7.73 7.48
CA ASP A 74 6.46 -7.64 7.82
C ASP A 74 7.28 -6.92 6.75
N TYR A 75 6.99 -7.21 5.48
CA TYR A 75 7.65 -6.57 4.35
C TYR A 75 7.39 -5.06 4.32
N LEU A 76 6.12 -4.65 4.43
CA LEU A 76 5.73 -3.23 4.40
C LEU A 76 6.25 -2.47 5.62
N LEU A 77 6.13 -3.04 6.82
CA LEU A 77 6.64 -2.40 8.05
C LEU A 77 8.16 -2.27 8.07
N GLY A 78 8.87 -3.14 7.34
CA GLY A 78 10.31 -3.02 7.14
C GLY A 78 10.71 -1.95 6.12
N SER A 79 9.75 -1.41 5.34
CA SER A 79 10.02 -0.38 4.34
C SER A 79 10.07 1.02 4.98
N PRO A 80 11.21 1.73 4.88
CA PRO A 80 11.27 3.14 5.23
C PRO A 80 10.27 3.95 4.41
N HIS A 81 9.77 5.05 4.99
CA HIS A 81 8.88 6.00 4.32
C HIS A 81 7.61 5.37 3.71
N LEU A 82 7.15 4.23 4.26
CA LEU A 82 5.96 3.53 3.77
C LEU A 82 4.74 4.46 3.55
N PRO A 83 4.35 5.36 4.49
CA PRO A 83 3.23 6.25 4.28
C PRO A 83 3.38 7.11 3.02
N ASP A 84 4.53 7.76 2.88
CA ASP A 84 4.80 8.67 1.77
C ASP A 84 4.83 7.92 0.43
N HIS A 85 5.35 6.68 0.41
CA HIS A 85 5.31 5.84 -0.78
C HIS A 85 3.90 5.39 -1.18
N LEU A 86 3.02 5.11 -0.23
CA LEU A 86 1.64 4.74 -0.54
C LEU A 86 0.85 5.92 -1.10
N GLU A 87 1.01 7.10 -0.51
CA GLU A 87 0.38 8.35 -0.97
C GLU A 87 0.87 8.74 -2.38
N ASN A 88 2.18 8.76 -2.60
CA ASN A 88 2.76 9.04 -3.92
C ASN A 88 2.31 7.99 -4.97
N GLY A 89 2.14 6.73 -4.56
CA GLY A 89 1.67 5.67 -5.44
C GLY A 89 0.22 5.87 -5.88
N LEU A 90 -0.65 6.29 -4.96
CA LEU A 90 -2.03 6.65 -5.30
C LEU A 90 -2.08 7.84 -6.25
N ASP A 91 -1.31 8.89 -5.96
CA ASP A 91 -1.24 10.09 -6.79
C ASP A 91 -0.75 9.76 -8.21
N ALA A 92 0.29 8.92 -8.33
CA ALA A 92 0.80 8.45 -9.62
C ALA A 92 -0.24 7.64 -10.43
N LEU A 93 -1.13 6.92 -9.76
CA LEU A 93 -2.25 6.21 -10.37
C LEU A 93 -3.46 7.11 -10.68
N GLY A 94 -3.33 8.42 -10.46
CA GLY A 94 -4.39 9.40 -10.70
C GLY A 94 -5.49 9.39 -9.63
N ILE A 95 -5.19 8.84 -8.44
CA ILE A 95 -6.09 8.85 -7.28
C ILE A 95 -5.53 9.84 -6.27
N SER A 96 -6.26 10.92 -6.02
CA SER A 96 -5.91 11.89 -4.98
C SER A 96 -5.94 11.22 -3.60
N ALA A 97 -4.77 11.04 -2.99
CA ALA A 97 -4.68 10.51 -1.63
C ALA A 97 -5.39 11.44 -0.62
N GLU A 98 -5.28 12.76 -0.81
CA GLU A 98 -5.89 13.78 0.05
C GLU A 98 -7.42 13.69 0.06
N ASP A 99 -8.06 13.48 -1.10
CA ASP A 99 -9.51 13.33 -1.18
C ASP A 99 -9.99 12.08 -0.42
N VAL A 100 -9.22 10.99 -0.51
CA VAL A 100 -9.53 9.73 0.17
C VAL A 100 -9.32 9.82 1.68
N GLU A 101 -8.28 10.54 2.12
CA GLU A 101 -8.03 10.82 3.54
C GLU A 101 -9.10 11.71 4.16
N ASN A 102 -9.58 12.72 3.44
CA ASN A 102 -10.69 13.55 3.92
C ASN A 102 -11.98 12.73 4.13
N ASP A 103 -12.24 11.72 3.31
CA ASP A 103 -13.36 10.79 3.48
C ASP A 103 -13.16 9.80 4.66
N LEU A 104 -11.96 9.70 5.22
CA LEU A 104 -11.65 8.85 6.38
C LEU A 104 -11.90 9.54 7.73
N MET A 105 -11.94 10.88 7.77
CA MET A 105 -12.17 11.71 8.98
C MET A 105 -13.66 11.93 9.26
#